data_AF-A0A9E0SHZ7-F1
#
_entry.id   AF-A0A9E0SHZ7-F1
#
_cell.length_a   1.000
_cell.length_b   1.000
_cell.length_c   1.000
_cell.angle_alpha   90.00
_cell.angle_beta   90.00
_cell.angle_gamma   90.00
#
_symmetry.space_group_name_H-M   'P 1'
#
loop_
_entity.id
_entity.type
_entity.pdbx_description
1 polymer ?
#
loop_
_entity_poly.entity_id
_entity_poly.type
_entity_poly.pdbx_seq_one_letter_code
_entity_poly.pdbx_strand_id
1 'polypeptide(L)'
;MILYENEYRTFIESRGVGQNDKVASSVESYVSYLRSVSKGTEQYITPQLIASEERIEEIAQSLVGKYAAGTINNCKSAMRQYLAFAKVTGHLNELGVNGVR
;
A
#
# COMPACT_ATOMS: atom_id res chain seq x y z
N MET A 1 10.01 -3.64 3.61
CA MET A 1 9.21 -4.84 3.95
C MET A 1 7.76 -4.39 4.17
N ILE A 2 6.79 -5.24 3.83
CA ILE A 2 5.36 -4.94 3.90
C ILE A 2 4.73 -5.81 4.99
N LEU A 3 4.07 -5.19 5.96
CA LEU A 3 3.31 -5.90 6.98
C LEU A 3 2.06 -6.51 6.33
N TYR A 4 1.68 -7.73 6.73
CA TYR A 4 0.54 -8.46 6.14
C TYR A 4 0.65 -8.69 4.62
N GLU A 5 1.86 -8.80 4.05
CA GLU A 5 2.05 -8.93 2.60
C GLU A 5 1.23 -10.08 1.99
N ASN A 6 1.21 -11.25 2.63
CA ASN A 6 0.47 -12.42 2.14
C ASN A 6 -1.04 -12.20 2.13
N GLU A 7 -1.60 -11.61 3.18
CA GLU A 7 -3.03 -11.32 3.26
C GLU A 7 -3.44 -10.23 2.25
N TYR A 8 -2.59 -9.22 2.09
CA TYR A 8 -2.78 -8.19 1.07
C TYR A 8 -2.76 -8.76 -0.35
N ARG A 9 -1.85 -9.70 -0.64
CA ARG A 9 -1.78 -10.40 -1.94
C ARG A 9 -3.09 -11.12 -2.24
N THR A 10 -3.58 -11.94 -1.30
CA THR A 10 -4.88 -12.62 -1.41
C THR A 10 -6.03 -11.64 -1.60
N PHE A 11 -6.02 -10.54 -0.85
CA PHE A 11 -7.06 -9.51 -0.95
C PHE A 11 -7.10 -8.85 -2.33
N ILE A 12 -5.96 -8.45 -2.88
CA ILE A 12 -5.91 -7.81 -4.20
C ILE A 12 -6.29 -8.78 -5.31
N GLU A 13 -5.83 -10.03 -5.23
CA GLU A 13 -6.21 -11.07 -6.17
C GLU A 13 -7.73 -11.31 -6.16
N SER A 14 -8.34 -11.33 -4.97
CA SER A 14 -9.80 -11.47 -4.82
C SER A 14 -10.61 -10.30 -5.43
N ARG A 15 -9.98 -9.14 -5.64
CA ARG A 15 -10.59 -7.97 -6.31
C ARG A 15 -10.49 -8.01 -7.84
N GLY A 16 -10.04 -9.12 -8.41
CA GLY A 16 -9.93 -9.29 -9.86
C GLY A 16 -8.67 -8.68 -10.48
N VAL A 17 -7.72 -8.19 -9.66
CA VAL A 17 -6.42 -7.72 -10.16
C VAL A 17 -5.65 -8.92 -10.72
N GLY A 18 -5.31 -8.85 -12.01
CA GLY A 18 -4.62 -9.92 -12.73
C GLY A 18 -5.54 -10.97 -13.37
N GLN A 19 -6.87 -10.89 -13.19
CA GLN A 19 -7.79 -11.88 -13.76
C GLN A 19 -8.23 -11.61 -15.20
N ASN A 20 -7.97 -10.43 -15.78
CA ASN A 20 -8.59 -10.04 -17.05
C ASN A 20 -7.74 -9.35 -18.13
N ASP A 21 -6.41 -9.21 -18.03
CA ASP A 21 -5.74 -8.40 -19.07
C ASP A 21 -4.30 -8.77 -19.43
N LYS A 22 -4.06 -8.77 -20.75
CA LYS A 22 -2.75 -8.71 -21.42
C LYS A 22 -1.97 -7.42 -21.12
N VAL A 23 -2.53 -6.45 -20.38
CA VAL A 23 -1.97 -5.10 -20.15
C VAL A 23 -2.22 -4.51 -18.73
N ALA A 24 -3.03 -5.12 -17.85
CA ALA A 24 -3.35 -4.52 -16.54
C ALA A 24 -2.37 -4.95 -15.42
N SER A 25 -2.03 -4.02 -14.53
CA SER A 25 -1.10 -4.22 -13.41
C SER A 25 -1.40 -5.50 -12.61
N SER A 26 -0.38 -6.33 -12.39
CA SER A 26 -0.48 -7.59 -11.63
C SER A 26 -0.40 -7.35 -10.13
N VAL A 27 -0.78 -8.37 -9.33
CA VAL A 27 -0.52 -8.40 -7.87
C VAL A 27 0.94 -8.04 -7.56
N GLU A 28 1.90 -8.58 -8.33
CA GLU A 28 3.33 -8.27 -8.17
C GLU A 28 3.65 -6.81 -8.45
N SER A 29 2.93 -6.15 -9.36
CA SER A 29 3.14 -4.72 -9.64
C SER A 29 2.76 -3.89 -8.41
N TYR A 30 1.60 -4.16 -7.81
CA TYR A 30 1.16 -3.51 -6.58
C TYR A 30 2.15 -3.74 -5.42
N VAL A 31 2.62 -4.97 -5.23
CA VAL A 31 3.62 -5.29 -4.21
C VAL A 31 4.95 -4.59 -4.49
N SER A 32 5.40 -4.57 -5.74
CA SER A 32 6.63 -3.89 -6.15
C SER A 32 6.57 -2.39 -5.86
N TYR A 33 5.46 -1.73 -6.17
CA TYR A 33 5.29 -0.31 -5.85
C TYR A 33 5.27 -0.04 -4.33
N LEU A 34 4.63 -0.90 -3.52
CA LEU A 34 4.71 -0.79 -2.06
C LEU A 34 6.15 -0.99 -1.54
N ARG A 35 6.92 -1.89 -2.16
CA ARG A 35 8.35 -2.05 -1.84
C ARG A 35 9.16 -0.82 -2.25
N SER A 36 8.85 -0.18 -3.38
CA SER A 36 9.46 1.11 -3.75
C SER A 36 9.14 2.21 -2.75
N VAL A 37 7.90 2.29 -2.26
CA VAL A 37 7.54 3.22 -1.17
C VAL A 37 8.39 2.92 0.07
N SER A 38 8.42 1.66 0.53
CA SER A 38 9.21 1.24 1.69
C SER A 38 10.69 1.61 1.57
N LYS A 39 11.28 1.43 0.39
CA LYS A 39 12.67 1.79 0.11
C LYS A 39 12.87 3.31 0.08
N GLY A 40 11.95 4.04 -0.57
CA GLY A 40 12.05 5.48 -0.71
C GLY A 40 11.83 6.26 0.59
N THR A 41 11.06 5.70 1.52
CA THR A 41 10.77 6.30 2.83
C THR A 41 11.61 5.72 3.98
N GLU A 42 12.37 4.65 3.71
CA GLU A 42 13.10 3.86 4.71
C GLU A 42 12.20 3.33 5.84
N GLN A 43 10.92 3.10 5.53
CA GLN A 43 9.91 2.65 6.50
C GLN A 43 9.25 1.36 6.06
N TYR A 44 8.71 0.63 7.02
CA TYR A 44 7.86 -0.52 6.75
C TYR A 44 6.46 -0.08 6.32
N ILE A 45 5.89 -0.74 5.32
CA ILE A 45 4.49 -0.51 4.96
C ILE A 45 3.62 -1.16 6.02
N THR A 46 2.88 -0.33 6.76
CA THR A 46 1.94 -0.75 7.81
C THR A 46 0.61 -0.02 7.62
N PRO A 47 -0.50 -0.55 8.19
CA PRO A 47 -1.78 0.15 8.18
C PRO A 47 -1.71 1.57 8.76
N GLN A 48 -0.89 1.78 9.79
CA GLN A 48 -0.74 3.08 10.46
C GLN A 48 0.05 4.08 9.62
N LEU A 49 1.05 3.61 8.87
CA LEU A 49 1.81 4.47 7.96
C LEU A 49 0.88 5.04 6.87
N ILE A 50 0.01 4.19 6.32
CA ILE A 50 -0.92 4.50 5.24
C ILE A 50 -2.36 4.58 5.79
N ALA A 51 -2.59 5.36 6.85
CA ALA A 51 -3.88 5.38 7.54
C ALA A 51 -4.97 6.20 6.81
N SER A 52 -4.59 7.07 5.88
CA SER A 52 -5.51 7.99 5.20
C SER A 52 -4.99 8.42 3.82
N GLU A 53 -5.86 9.04 3.00
CA GLU A 53 -5.43 9.66 1.73
C GLU A 53 -4.46 10.81 1.95
N GLU A 54 -4.61 11.59 3.03
CA GLU A 54 -3.67 12.65 3.39
C GLU A 54 -2.26 12.09 3.63
N ARG A 55 -2.15 11.00 4.41
CA ARG A 55 -0.87 10.31 4.61
C ARG A 55 -0.28 9.77 3.31
N ILE A 56 -1.12 9.30 2.38
CA ILE A 56 -0.70 8.85 1.05
C ILE A 56 -0.05 10.00 0.26
N GLU A 57 -0.65 11.20 0.31
CA GLU A 57 -0.10 12.39 -0.36
C GLU A 57 1.22 12.83 0.27
N GLU A 58 1.32 12.85 1.60
CA GLU A 58 2.56 13.21 2.31
C GLU A 58 3.69 12.24 1.99
N ILE A 59 3.40 10.93 1.97
CA ILE A 59 4.37 9.91 1.55
C ILE A 59 4.76 10.13 0.10
N ALA A 60 3.80 10.33 -0.81
CA ALA A 60 4.10 10.57 -2.22
C ALA A 60 4.98 11.82 -2.43
N GLN A 61 4.75 12.88 -1.65
CA GLN A 61 5.57 14.08 -1.68
C GLN A 61 7.01 13.80 -1.24
N SER A 62 7.22 12.94 -0.23
CA SER A 62 8.56 12.53 0.22
C SER A 62 9.36 11.71 -0.83
N LEU A 63 8.67 11.19 -1.85
CA LEU A 63 9.26 10.43 -2.95
C LEU A 63 9.66 11.30 -4.15
N VAL A 64 9.24 12.58 -4.18
CA VAL A 64 9.61 13.53 -5.22
C VAL A 64 11.13 13.69 -5.27
N GLY A 65 11.70 13.67 -6.47
CA GLY A 65 13.14 13.70 -6.70
C GLY A 65 13.84 12.34 -6.52
N LYS A 66 13.20 11.35 -5.90
CA LYS A 66 13.71 9.97 -5.82
C LYS A 66 13.17 9.09 -6.95
N TYR A 67 11.94 9.35 -7.39
CA TYR A 67 11.26 8.58 -8.43
C TYR A 67 10.62 9.49 -9.48
N ALA A 68 10.41 8.96 -10.69
CA ALA A 68 9.66 9.63 -11.74
C ALA A 68 8.18 9.78 -11.36
N ALA A 69 7.52 10.83 -11.87
CA ALA A 69 6.12 11.12 -11.55
C ALA A 69 5.16 9.95 -11.83
N GLY A 70 5.37 9.23 -12.93
CA GLY A 70 4.59 8.02 -13.26
C GLY A 70 4.72 6.93 -12.19
N THR A 71 5.94 6.70 -11.69
CA THR A 71 6.19 5.76 -10.59
C THR A 71 5.51 6.22 -9.31
N ILE A 72 5.55 7.52 -8.99
CA ILE A 72 4.87 8.07 -7.81
C ILE A 72 3.36 7.86 -7.90
N ASN A 73 2.74 8.04 -9.07
CA ASN A 73 1.31 7.76 -9.27
C ASN A 73 0.96 6.28 -9.08
N ASN A 74 1.84 5.38 -9.51
CA ASN A 74 1.68 3.95 -9.27
C ASN A 74 1.84 3.59 -7.79
N CYS A 75 2.81 4.20 -7.09
CA CYS A 75 2.95 4.10 -5.64
C CYS A 75 1.69 4.56 -4.91
N LYS A 76 1.10 5.70 -5.29
CA LYS A 76 -0.17 6.18 -4.72
C LYS A 76 -1.28 5.17 -4.92
N SER A 77 -1.44 4.65 -6.14
CA SER A 77 -2.44 3.63 -6.45
C SER A 77 -2.25 2.37 -5.61
N ALA A 78 -1.01 1.96 -5.38
CA ALA A 78 -0.72 0.80 -4.54
C ALA A 78 -0.99 1.03 -3.05
N MET A 79 -0.60 2.20 -2.53
CA MET A 79 -0.93 2.59 -1.15
C MET A 79 -2.44 2.65 -0.91
N ARG A 80 -3.22 3.14 -1.87
CA ARG A 80 -4.69 3.15 -1.78
C ARG A 80 -5.31 1.76 -1.69
N GLN A 81 -4.81 0.81 -2.47
CA GLN A 81 -5.27 -0.57 -2.35
C GLN A 81 -4.89 -1.18 -0.99
N TYR A 82 -3.72 -0.84 -0.46
CA TYR A 82 -3.30 -1.29 0.87
C TYR A 82 -4.14 -0.67 2.00
N LEU A 83 -4.50 0.62 1.89
CA LEU A 83 -5.45 1.26 2.80
C LEU A 83 -6.84 0.59 2.73
N ALA A 84 -7.31 0.26 1.52
CA ALA A 84 -8.57 -0.45 1.36
C ALA A 84 -8.54 -1.85 2.00
N PHE A 85 -7.41 -2.56 1.85
CA PHE A 85 -7.15 -3.83 2.56
C PHE A 85 -7.28 -3.63 4.08
N ALA A 86 -6.50 -2.71 4.65
CA ALA A 86 -6.48 -2.45 6.09
C ALA A 86 -7.85 -2.06 6.67
N LYS A 87 -8.68 -1.36 5.88
CA LYS A 87 -10.06 -1.01 6.24
C LYS A 87 -11.00 -2.21 6.25
N VAL A 88 -10.91 -3.08 5.23
CA VAL A 88 -11.80 -4.23 5.08
C VAL A 88 -11.46 -5.32 6.09
N THR A 89 -10.18 -5.54 6.38
CA THR A 89 -9.74 -6.59 7.31
C THR A 89 -9.68 -6.14 8.77
N GLY A 90 -9.87 -4.84 9.05
CA GLY A 90 -9.87 -4.31 10.41
C GLY A 90 -8.48 -4.01 11.00
N HIS A 91 -7.38 -4.28 10.28
CA HIS A 91 -6.01 -4.03 10.77
C HIS A 91 -5.71 -2.55 11.07
N LEU A 92 -6.51 -1.61 10.56
CA LEU A 92 -6.39 -0.20 10.96
C LEU A 92 -6.79 0.03 12.42
N ASN A 93 -7.70 -0.80 12.96
CA ASN A 93 -8.27 -0.68 14.30
C ASN A 93 -7.54 -1.55 15.34
N GLU A 94 -6.92 -2.66 14.94
CA GLU A 94 -6.33 -3.66 15.84
C GLU A 94 -5.16 -3.14 16.70
N LEU A 95 -4.46 -2.10 16.26
CA LEU A 95 -3.35 -1.50 17.01
C LEU A 95 -3.77 -0.35 17.94
N GLY A 96 -5.05 0.06 17.91
CA GLY A 96 -5.64 1.03 18.84
C GLY A 96 -6.20 0.44 20.13
N VAL A 97 -6.33 -0.90 20.22
CA VAL A 97 -6.99 -1.59 21.35
C VAL A 97 -6.02 -1.97 22.47
N ASN A 98 -4.71 -1.83 22.28
CA ASN A 98 -3.69 -2.08 23.32
C ASN A 98 -3.30 -0.82 24.13
N GLY A 99 -4.06 0.28 24.01
CA GLY A 99 -3.81 1.55 24.69
C GLY A 99 -4.70 1.86 25.89
N VAL A 100 -5.47 0.88 26.40
CA VAL A 100 -6.28 1.06 27.62
C VAL A 100 -6.07 -0.14 28.55
N ARG A 101 -5.11 -0.01 29.46
CA ARG A 101 -5.18 -0.54 30.82
C ARG A 101 -4.47 0.40 31.77
#